data_AF-K0Q2A0-F1
#
_entry.id   AF-K0Q2A0-F1
#
_cell.length_a   1.000
_cell.length_b   1.000
_cell.length_c   1.000
_cell.angle_alpha   90.00
_cell.angle_beta   90.00
_cell.angle_gamma   90.00
#
_symmetry.space_group_name_H-M   'P 1'
#
loop_
_entity.id
_entity.type
_entity.pdbx_description
1 polymer ?
#
loop_
_entity_poly.entity_id
_entity_poly.type
_entity_poly.pdbx_seq_one_letter_code
_entity_poly.pdbx_strand_id
1 'polypeptide(L)'
;MRAHLSLGKSLAGILFAGMAAASCTTAQQPAPKVASQTTKPKNAAQAAQSTKVTFNYTAKDRDCLKRAMYFESEHSDRDGYMAVGTVVMNRLTSGAYPDTICGIVAQEKQFAPGVMTREVEPMAEIELTDAADAILRGERHPGVKDAMFFHTDGLKFPYRNMHYVAIAGGNAFYEKRGRDGELQTPAPLPSYEVAMNYLPGQSLMPAQFASLVPTTVPVPIPMPGPVATLGTEPAVMAPTDAAVPTTEAVIPVAIPTPRPAFNDAVLRGSLAHG
;
A
#
# COMPACT_ATOMS: atom_id res chain seq x y z
N MET A 1 38.30 -47.08 -14.93
CA MET A 1 37.08 -47.76 -15.41
C MET A 1 36.05 -46.67 -15.72
N ARG A 2 36.14 -45.97 -16.86
CA ARG A 2 35.40 -46.20 -18.13
C ARG A 2 33.93 -46.65 -17.94
N ALA A 3 32.99 -45.74 -18.24
CA ALA A 3 31.96 -45.95 -19.27
C ALA A 3 31.28 -44.61 -19.61
N HIS A 4 31.58 -44.08 -20.80
CA HIS A 4 30.77 -43.10 -21.52
C HIS A 4 29.72 -43.87 -22.33
N LEU A 5 28.48 -43.38 -22.36
CA LEU A 5 27.47 -43.79 -23.35
C LEU A 5 27.07 -42.57 -24.19
N SER A 6 27.39 -42.68 -25.47
CA SER A 6 27.00 -41.83 -26.60
C SER A 6 26.20 -42.72 -27.56
N LEU A 7 25.17 -42.16 -28.21
CA LEU A 7 24.53 -42.53 -29.51
C LEU A 7 23.06 -42.04 -29.42
N GLY A 8 22.44 -41.41 -30.42
CA GLY A 8 22.82 -41.14 -31.79
C GLY A 8 21.84 -40.15 -32.43
N LYS A 9 22.35 -39.42 -33.43
CA LYS A 9 21.60 -38.50 -34.30
C LYS A 9 20.84 -39.31 -35.36
N SER A 10 19.59 -38.96 -35.64
CA SER A 10 18.88 -39.44 -36.84
C SER A 10 18.60 -38.25 -37.76
N LEU A 11 19.30 -38.23 -38.90
CA LEU A 11 18.93 -37.45 -40.08
C LEU A 11 17.92 -38.29 -40.87
N ALA A 12 16.76 -37.72 -41.20
CA ALA A 12 15.94 -38.19 -42.31
C ALA A 12 15.49 -36.96 -43.11
N GLY A 13 15.97 -36.88 -44.35
CA GLY A 13 15.62 -35.85 -45.31
C GLY A 13 14.21 -36.02 -45.84
N ILE A 14 13.56 -34.89 -46.14
CA ILE A 14 12.31 -34.85 -46.91
C ILE A 14 12.57 -34.02 -48.16
N LEU A 15 12.16 -34.64 -49.27
CA LEU A 15 12.30 -34.23 -50.65
C LEU A 15 11.61 -32.89 -50.95
N PHE A 16 12.28 -32.11 -51.79
CA PHE A 16 11.72 -30.99 -52.53
C PHE A 16 10.70 -31.49 -53.56
N ALA A 17 9.50 -30.90 -53.54
CA ALA A 17 8.60 -30.84 -54.69
C ALA A 17 8.15 -29.39 -54.85
N GLY A 18 8.53 -28.78 -55.98
CA GLY A 18 8.16 -27.42 -56.33
C GLY A 18 6.72 -27.33 -56.83
N MET A 19 6.06 -26.23 -56.47
CA MET A 19 4.91 -25.70 -57.20
C MET A 19 5.07 -24.19 -57.36
N ALA A 20 4.74 -23.75 -58.56
CA ALA A 20 5.02 -22.44 -59.10
C ALA A 20 3.95 -21.39 -58.74
N ALA A 21 4.43 -20.14 -58.71
CA ALA A 21 3.78 -18.91 -59.20
C ALA A 21 2.38 -18.51 -58.69
N ALA A 22 2.36 -17.40 -57.93
CA ALA A 22 1.50 -16.23 -58.20
C ALA A 22 1.99 -15.04 -57.35
N SER A 23 2.89 -14.21 -57.89
CA SER A 23 3.21 -12.89 -57.31
C SER A 23 2.07 -11.93 -57.62
N CYS A 24 1.21 -11.66 -56.64
CA CYS A 24 0.35 -10.47 -56.65
C CYS A 24 1.17 -9.27 -56.17
N THR A 25 1.64 -8.46 -57.12
CA THR A 25 2.10 -7.09 -56.88
C THR A 25 0.95 -6.28 -56.24
N THR A 26 1.07 -5.94 -54.97
CA THR A 26 0.28 -4.87 -54.34
C THR A 26 1.10 -3.59 -54.44
N ALA A 27 0.52 -2.60 -55.12
CA ALA A 27 1.10 -1.30 -55.34
C ALA A 27 1.12 -0.47 -54.04
N GLN A 28 2.27 0.11 -53.75
CA GLN A 28 2.52 1.07 -52.69
C GLN A 28 1.90 2.43 -53.08
N GLN A 29 0.92 2.93 -52.33
CA GLN A 29 0.55 4.34 -52.35
C GLN A 29 1.50 5.14 -51.46
N PRO A 30 2.07 6.27 -51.91
CA PRO A 30 2.83 7.17 -51.05
C PRO A 30 1.87 8.03 -50.20
N ALA A 31 1.91 7.83 -48.89
CA ALA A 31 1.30 8.74 -47.93
C ALA A 31 2.12 10.04 -47.79
N PRO A 32 1.49 11.20 -47.56
CA PRO A 32 2.16 12.48 -47.49
C PRO A 32 3.05 12.61 -46.24
N LYS A 33 4.26 13.13 -46.43
CA LYS A 33 5.21 13.50 -45.37
C LYS A 33 4.61 14.62 -44.52
N VAL A 34 4.12 14.28 -43.33
CA VAL A 34 3.94 15.26 -42.24
C VAL A 34 5.27 15.38 -41.51
N ALA A 35 6.02 16.43 -41.86
CA ALA A 35 7.09 16.93 -41.01
C ALA A 35 6.46 17.64 -39.81
N SER A 36 6.67 17.14 -38.60
CA SER A 36 6.51 17.94 -37.38
C SER A 36 7.35 17.37 -36.23
N GLN A 37 8.55 17.98 -36.13
CA GLN A 37 9.15 18.51 -34.92
C GLN A 37 9.46 17.54 -33.77
N THR A 38 10.69 17.02 -33.82
CA THR A 38 11.50 16.68 -32.66
C THR A 38 11.65 17.91 -31.74
N THR A 39 10.88 17.97 -30.67
CA THR A 39 11.20 18.82 -29.52
C THR A 39 12.00 18.00 -28.51
N LYS A 40 13.31 18.13 -28.63
CA LYS A 40 14.30 17.78 -27.60
C LYS A 40 13.98 18.59 -26.33
N PRO A 41 13.67 17.99 -25.17
CA PRO A 41 13.66 18.76 -23.94
C PRO A 41 15.12 19.15 -23.65
N LYS A 42 15.41 20.44 -23.82
CA LYS A 42 16.61 21.09 -23.31
C LYS A 42 16.50 21.10 -21.79
N ASN A 43 17.60 20.76 -21.12
CA ASN A 43 17.79 20.99 -19.69
C ASN A 43 17.32 22.40 -19.32
N ALA A 44 16.20 22.48 -18.62
CA ALA A 44 15.84 23.62 -17.82
C ALA A 44 16.17 23.24 -16.38
N ALA A 45 17.37 23.62 -15.94
CA ALA A 45 17.64 23.83 -14.53
C ALA A 45 16.69 24.94 -14.07
N GLN A 46 15.51 24.54 -13.63
CA GLN A 46 14.57 25.40 -12.93
C GLN A 46 14.80 25.11 -11.46
N ALA A 47 15.28 26.12 -10.74
CA ALA A 47 15.31 26.14 -9.29
C ALA A 47 13.88 25.90 -8.79
N ALA A 48 13.57 24.63 -8.52
CA ALA A 48 12.28 24.21 -8.05
C ALA A 48 12.20 24.59 -6.57
N GLN A 49 11.29 25.50 -6.23
CA GLN A 49 10.75 25.49 -4.89
C GLN A 49 10.16 24.08 -4.71
N SER A 50 10.77 23.29 -3.82
CA SER A 50 10.32 21.95 -3.51
C SER A 50 8.90 22.05 -2.95
N THR A 51 7.91 21.78 -3.78
CA THR A 51 6.52 21.67 -3.34
C THR A 51 6.45 20.39 -2.52
N LYS A 52 6.50 20.53 -1.20
CA LYS A 52 6.31 19.40 -0.29
C LYS A 52 4.94 18.78 -0.57
N VAL A 53 4.91 17.49 -0.90
CA VAL A 53 3.68 16.76 -1.22
C VAL A 53 3.15 16.10 0.05
N THR A 54 1.86 16.28 0.33
CA THR A 54 1.20 15.65 1.48
C THR A 54 0.33 14.49 1.02
N PHE A 55 0.55 13.31 1.60
CA PHE A 55 -0.32 12.14 1.44
C PHE A 55 -1.10 11.92 2.72
N ASN A 56 -2.39 11.63 2.59
CA ASN A 56 -3.23 11.28 3.72
C ASN A 56 -3.25 9.76 3.91
N TYR A 57 -3.28 9.30 5.16
CA TYR A 57 -3.45 7.89 5.47
C TYR A 57 -4.36 7.69 6.69
N THR A 58 -5.04 6.55 6.72
CA THR A 58 -5.97 6.16 7.78
C THR A 58 -5.39 5.05 8.67
N ALA A 59 -6.13 4.66 9.71
CA ALA A 59 -5.78 3.46 10.49
C ALA A 59 -5.78 2.19 9.61
N LYS A 60 -6.66 2.14 8.60
CA LYS A 60 -6.72 1.02 7.65
C LYS A 60 -5.50 0.98 6.75
N ASP A 61 -5.02 2.14 6.27
CA ASP A 61 -3.79 2.23 5.49
C ASP A 61 -2.57 1.75 6.27
N ARG A 62 -2.50 2.12 7.55
CA ARG A 62 -1.46 1.62 8.45
C ARG A 62 -1.53 0.10 8.63
N ASP A 63 -2.73 -0.46 8.75
CA ASP A 63 -2.92 -1.92 8.80
C ASP A 63 -2.50 -2.61 7.48
N CYS A 64 -2.94 -2.09 6.32
CA CYS A 64 -2.49 -2.56 5.01
C CYS A 64 -0.95 -2.55 4.89
N LEU A 65 -0.30 -1.48 5.34
CA LEU A 65 1.16 -1.35 5.34
C LEU A 65 1.81 -2.47 6.17
N LYS A 66 1.36 -2.64 7.41
CA LYS A 66 1.86 -3.69 8.32
C LYS A 66 1.70 -5.08 7.70
N ARG A 67 0.54 -5.36 7.12
CA ARG A 67 0.26 -6.66 6.51
C ARG A 67 1.18 -6.96 5.33
N ALA A 68 1.42 -5.98 4.46
CA ALA A 68 2.40 -6.12 3.38
C ALA A 68 3.80 -6.36 3.94
N MET A 69 4.25 -5.55 4.90
CA MET A 69 5.56 -5.72 5.53
C MET A 69 5.72 -7.12 6.13
N TYR A 70 4.70 -7.61 6.85
CA TYR A 70 4.71 -8.93 7.48
C TYR A 70 4.79 -10.08 6.46
N PHE A 71 3.86 -10.13 5.50
CA PHE A 71 3.75 -11.28 4.60
C PHE A 71 4.78 -11.31 3.48
N GLU A 72 5.37 -10.18 3.11
CA GLU A 72 6.40 -10.15 2.06
C GLU A 72 7.80 -10.43 2.59
N SER A 73 8.09 -10.14 3.85
CA SER A 73 9.46 -10.19 4.38
C SER A 73 9.80 -11.51 5.07
N GLU A 74 9.23 -12.64 4.64
CA GLU A 74 9.36 -13.94 5.36
C GLU A 74 8.96 -13.88 6.85
N HIS A 75 8.16 -12.90 7.26
CA HIS A 75 7.85 -12.62 8.67
C HIS A 75 9.10 -12.30 9.51
N SER A 76 10.07 -11.60 8.92
CA SER A 76 11.42 -11.38 9.45
C SER A 76 11.54 -10.23 10.45
N ASP A 77 12.77 -9.73 10.61
CA ASP A 77 13.17 -8.69 11.54
C ASP A 77 12.84 -7.28 11.00
N ARG A 78 13.24 -6.29 11.79
CA ARG A 78 13.11 -4.87 11.48
C ARG A 78 13.62 -4.50 10.08
N ASP A 79 14.69 -5.14 9.60
CA ASP A 79 15.34 -4.81 8.32
C ASP A 79 14.46 -5.17 7.13
N GLY A 80 13.93 -6.40 7.12
CA GLY A 80 12.98 -6.87 6.12
C GLY A 80 11.70 -6.04 6.07
N TYR A 81 11.15 -5.70 7.24
CA TYR A 81 10.00 -4.80 7.35
C TYR A 81 10.28 -3.42 6.74
N MET A 82 11.42 -2.81 7.06
CA MET A 82 11.78 -1.51 6.49
C MET A 82 11.95 -1.57 4.99
N ALA A 83 12.50 -2.65 4.46
CA ALA A 83 12.74 -2.79 3.03
C ALA A 83 11.42 -2.86 2.24
N VAL A 84 10.48 -3.71 2.66
CA VAL A 84 9.15 -3.81 2.05
C VAL A 84 8.35 -2.52 2.22
N GLY A 85 8.35 -1.95 3.43
CA GLY A 85 7.66 -0.68 3.71
C GLY A 85 8.19 0.45 2.82
N THR A 86 9.50 0.48 2.56
CA THR A 86 10.12 1.45 1.64
C THR A 86 9.60 1.30 0.21
N VAL A 87 9.47 0.06 -0.29
CA VAL A 87 8.88 -0.19 -1.62
C VAL A 87 7.44 0.33 -1.71
N VAL A 88 6.62 0.09 -0.69
CA VAL A 88 5.23 0.58 -0.65
C VAL A 88 5.20 2.11 -0.74
N MET A 89 6.08 2.79 0.01
CA MET A 89 6.17 4.25 -0.05
C MET A 89 6.77 4.77 -1.36
N ASN A 90 7.70 4.05 -1.97
CA ASN A 90 8.23 4.39 -3.29
C ASN A 90 7.11 4.32 -4.35
N ARG A 91 6.29 3.26 -4.31
CA ARG A 91 5.12 3.12 -5.18
C ARG A 91 4.14 4.29 -4.99
N LEU A 92 3.79 4.60 -3.74
CA LEU A 92 2.86 5.69 -3.39
C LEU A 92 3.32 7.04 -3.94
N THR A 93 4.61 7.33 -3.80
CA THR A 93 5.17 8.66 -4.08
C THR A 93 5.62 8.85 -5.52
N SER A 94 5.61 7.79 -6.34
CA SER A 94 6.01 7.84 -7.75
C SER A 94 4.95 8.39 -8.70
N GLY A 95 3.68 8.41 -8.28
CA GLY A 95 2.55 8.73 -9.15
C GLY A 95 2.21 7.67 -10.20
N ALA A 96 2.91 6.52 -10.23
CA ALA A 96 2.67 5.42 -11.17
C ALA A 96 1.72 4.33 -10.61
N TYR A 97 1.40 4.40 -9.32
CA TYR A 97 0.60 3.43 -8.57
C TYR A 97 -0.61 4.13 -7.94
N PRO A 98 -1.57 3.37 -7.37
CA PRO A 98 -2.64 3.96 -6.59
C PRO A 98 -2.13 4.94 -5.52
N ASP A 99 -2.92 5.97 -5.26
CA ASP A 99 -2.60 7.12 -4.40
C ASP A 99 -2.85 6.85 -2.90
N THR A 100 -3.15 5.60 -2.54
CA THR A 100 -3.35 5.16 -1.16
C THR A 100 -2.54 3.91 -0.86
N ILE A 101 -2.14 3.74 0.39
CA ILE A 101 -1.34 2.59 0.82
C ILE A 101 -2.16 1.31 0.63
N CYS A 102 -3.41 1.26 1.09
CA CYS A 102 -4.26 0.10 0.83
C CYS A 102 -4.50 -0.14 -0.67
N GLY A 103 -4.61 0.91 -1.49
CA GLY A 103 -4.74 0.78 -2.93
C GLY A 103 -3.55 0.05 -3.56
N ILE A 104 -2.33 0.31 -3.08
CA ILE A 104 -1.10 -0.36 -3.51
C ILE A 104 -1.09 -1.82 -3.03
N VAL A 105 -1.35 -2.05 -1.75
CA VAL A 105 -1.28 -3.40 -1.14
C VAL A 105 -2.35 -4.33 -1.70
N ALA A 106 -3.52 -3.80 -2.06
CA ALA A 106 -4.62 -4.57 -2.62
C ALA A 106 -4.47 -4.90 -4.13
N GLN A 107 -3.42 -4.43 -4.80
CA GLN A 107 -3.22 -4.73 -6.22
C GLN A 107 -3.07 -6.24 -6.46
N GLU A 108 -3.82 -6.76 -7.43
CA GLU A 108 -3.85 -8.18 -7.74
C GLU A 108 -2.44 -8.71 -8.08
N LYS A 109 -2.04 -9.81 -7.43
CA LYS A 109 -0.76 -10.52 -7.65
C LYS A 109 0.49 -9.65 -7.43
N GLN A 110 0.39 -8.52 -6.73
CA GLN A 110 1.56 -7.69 -6.37
C GLN A 110 2.18 -8.06 -5.02
N PHE A 111 1.40 -8.71 -4.17
CA PHE A 111 1.73 -9.14 -2.81
C PHE A 111 1.21 -10.57 -2.59
N ALA A 112 1.62 -11.19 -1.49
CA ALA A 112 1.37 -12.56 -1.11
C ALA A 112 -0.15 -12.87 -1.14
N PRO A 113 -0.54 -14.09 -1.58
CA PRO A 113 -1.93 -14.51 -1.53
C PRO A 113 -2.50 -14.38 -0.12
N GLY A 114 -3.60 -13.62 0.00
CA GLY A 114 -4.25 -13.34 1.27
C GLY A 114 -3.60 -12.24 2.10
N VAL A 115 -2.72 -11.39 1.52
CA VAL A 115 -2.13 -10.23 2.22
C VAL A 115 -3.16 -9.35 2.91
N MET A 116 -4.41 -9.29 2.41
CA MET A 116 -5.51 -8.51 2.99
C MET A 116 -6.47 -9.32 3.90
N THR A 117 -6.35 -10.64 3.96
CA THR A 117 -7.31 -11.50 4.68
C THR A 117 -6.70 -12.40 5.75
N ARG A 118 -5.43 -12.79 5.63
CA ARG A 118 -4.74 -13.67 6.59
C ARG A 118 -4.45 -12.96 7.91
N GLU A 119 -4.35 -13.71 9.00
CA GLU A 119 -4.01 -13.12 10.30
C GLU A 119 -2.50 -12.88 10.42
N VAL A 120 -2.14 -11.73 11.01
CA VAL A 120 -0.77 -11.42 11.41
C VAL A 120 -0.52 -12.04 12.77
N GLU A 121 0.65 -12.67 12.96
CA GLU A 121 0.96 -13.34 14.23
C GLU A 121 1.14 -12.31 15.37
N PRO A 122 0.53 -12.53 16.55
CA PRO A 122 0.61 -11.58 17.66
C PRO A 122 2.05 -11.27 18.13
N MET A 123 2.97 -12.24 17.99
CA MET A 123 4.36 -12.06 18.42
C MET A 123 5.13 -11.04 17.56
N ALA A 124 4.76 -10.87 16.29
CA ALA A 124 5.38 -9.89 15.40
C ALA A 124 4.84 -8.46 15.61
N GLU A 125 3.72 -8.31 16.32
CA GLU A 125 2.93 -7.08 16.36
C GLU A 125 3.71 -5.87 16.88
N ILE A 126 4.61 -6.06 17.85
CA ILE A 126 5.40 -4.98 18.45
C ILE A 126 6.41 -4.43 17.42
N GLU A 127 7.32 -5.28 16.93
CA GLU A 127 8.35 -4.85 15.98
C GLU A 127 7.76 -4.35 14.66
N LEU A 128 6.68 -4.98 14.21
CA LEU A 128 5.96 -4.61 13.01
C LEU A 128 5.28 -3.24 13.13
N THR A 129 4.67 -2.96 14.30
CA THR A 129 4.05 -1.67 14.61
C THR A 129 5.09 -0.55 14.63
N ASP A 130 6.20 -0.76 15.34
CA ASP A 130 7.31 0.20 15.39
C ASP A 130 7.87 0.47 13.99
N ALA A 131 7.94 -0.58 13.17
CA ALA A 131 8.38 -0.47 11.80
C ALA A 131 7.47 0.33 10.89
N ALA A 132 6.18 0.04 10.93
CA ALA A 132 5.21 0.77 10.13
C ALA A 132 5.18 2.26 10.53
N ASP A 133 5.29 2.55 11.82
CA ASP A 133 5.32 3.93 12.30
C ASP A 133 6.58 4.69 11.87
N ALA A 134 7.73 4.02 11.86
CA ALA A 134 8.97 4.59 11.32
C ALA A 134 8.84 4.95 9.83
N ILE A 135 8.31 4.04 9.02
CA ILE A 135 8.06 4.27 7.59
C ILE A 135 7.10 5.46 7.40
N LEU A 136 6.01 5.52 8.17
CA LEU A 136 5.03 6.62 8.10
C LEU A 136 5.63 7.96 8.55
N ARG A 137 6.60 7.96 9.47
CA ARG A 137 7.37 9.16 9.84
C ARG A 137 8.43 9.58 8.81
N GLY A 138 8.61 8.81 7.75
CA GLY A 138 9.54 9.12 6.66
C GLY A 138 10.88 8.37 6.71
N GLU A 139 11.07 7.46 7.67
CA GLU A 139 12.24 6.58 7.67
C GLU A 139 12.20 5.63 6.47
N ARG A 140 13.36 5.28 5.91
CA ARG A 140 13.48 4.41 4.73
C ARG A 140 14.65 3.46 4.92
N HIS A 141 14.55 2.27 4.33
CA HIS A 141 15.66 1.33 4.31
C HIS A 141 16.79 1.88 3.41
N PRO A 142 18.03 2.01 3.93
CA PRO A 142 19.11 2.73 3.24
C PRO A 142 19.55 2.07 1.92
N GLY A 143 19.38 0.75 1.80
CA GLY A 143 19.74 0.01 0.59
C GLY A 143 18.67 -0.05 -0.51
N VAL A 144 17.39 0.22 -0.20
CA VAL A 144 16.29 -0.01 -1.16
C VAL A 144 16.24 1.08 -2.24
N LYS A 145 16.76 2.28 -1.96
CA LYS A 145 16.85 3.40 -2.93
C LYS A 145 15.48 3.63 -3.63
N ASP A 146 15.47 3.66 -4.96
CA ASP A 146 14.27 3.90 -5.78
C ASP A 146 13.56 2.59 -6.17
N ALA A 147 13.96 1.45 -5.62
CA ALA A 147 13.38 0.17 -5.99
C ALA A 147 11.87 0.14 -5.69
N MET A 148 11.12 -0.31 -6.68
CA MET A 148 9.67 -0.53 -6.60
C MET A 148 9.31 -2.01 -6.71
N PHE A 149 10.31 -2.84 -6.91
CA PHE A 149 10.17 -4.25 -7.22
C PHE A 149 11.10 -5.07 -6.34
N PHE A 150 10.65 -6.28 -6.04
CA PHE A 150 11.44 -7.27 -5.36
C PHE A 150 10.92 -8.66 -5.76
N HIS A 151 11.72 -9.67 -5.46
CA HIS A 151 11.31 -11.07 -5.50
C HIS A 151 12.11 -11.82 -4.44
N THR A 152 11.72 -13.06 -4.17
CA THR A 152 12.48 -13.96 -3.30
C THR A 152 13.95 -14.01 -3.72
N ASP A 153 14.85 -13.86 -2.75
CA ASP A 153 16.29 -13.92 -3.00
C ASP A 153 16.70 -15.29 -3.57
N GLY A 154 17.77 -15.31 -4.36
CA GLY A 154 18.25 -16.50 -5.06
C GLY A 154 17.48 -16.86 -6.34
N LEU A 155 16.29 -16.31 -6.58
CA LEU A 155 15.61 -16.45 -7.88
C LEU A 155 16.32 -15.64 -8.97
N LYS A 156 16.42 -16.23 -10.17
CA LYS A 156 17.03 -15.60 -11.34
C LYS A 156 16.04 -15.53 -12.48
N PHE A 157 15.90 -14.34 -13.06
CA PHE A 157 15.04 -14.08 -14.20
C PHE A 157 15.89 -13.66 -15.41
N PRO A 158 15.49 -13.99 -16.65
CA PRO A 158 16.27 -13.69 -17.85
C PRO A 158 16.19 -12.21 -18.28
N TYR A 159 15.58 -11.34 -17.47
CA TYR A 159 15.41 -9.93 -17.80
C TYR A 159 16.69 -9.14 -17.51
N ARG A 160 17.11 -8.32 -18.49
CA ARG A 160 18.36 -7.54 -18.39
C ARG A 160 18.19 -6.16 -17.75
N ASN A 161 16.95 -5.78 -17.46
CA ASN A 161 16.60 -4.49 -16.89
C ASN A 161 16.40 -4.53 -15.36
N MET A 162 16.74 -5.63 -14.69
CA MET A 162 16.60 -5.77 -13.23
C MET A 162 17.93 -5.39 -12.56
N HIS A 163 17.98 -4.21 -11.95
CA HIS A 163 19.17 -3.70 -11.26
C HIS A 163 18.99 -3.83 -9.76
N TYR A 164 19.60 -4.88 -9.19
CA TYR A 164 19.51 -5.17 -7.77
C TYR A 164 20.25 -4.13 -6.92
N VAL A 165 19.63 -3.70 -5.83
CA VAL A 165 20.13 -2.63 -4.95
C VAL A 165 20.26 -3.06 -3.49
N ALA A 166 19.46 -4.03 -3.04
CA ALA A 166 19.51 -4.56 -1.67
C ALA A 166 18.99 -5.99 -1.59
N ILE A 167 19.41 -6.69 -0.53
CA ILE A 167 18.84 -7.96 -0.08
C ILE A 167 18.44 -7.76 1.38
N ALA A 168 17.18 -8.05 1.72
CA ALA A 168 16.64 -7.92 3.08
C ALA A 168 15.37 -8.76 3.23
N GLY A 169 15.13 -9.34 4.42
CA GLY A 169 13.92 -10.12 4.72
C GLY A 169 13.57 -11.18 3.67
N GLY A 170 14.56 -11.95 3.21
CA GLY A 170 14.37 -13.00 2.19
C GLY A 170 14.17 -12.52 0.75
N ASN A 171 14.27 -11.22 0.48
CA ASN A 171 14.00 -10.63 -0.83
C ASN A 171 15.20 -9.92 -1.43
N ALA A 172 15.30 -9.97 -2.76
CA ALA A 172 16.20 -9.14 -3.56
C ALA A 172 15.40 -7.99 -4.19
N PHE A 173 15.74 -6.76 -3.80
CA PHE A 173 15.11 -5.52 -4.24
C PHE A 173 15.82 -4.97 -5.48
N TYR A 174 15.05 -4.49 -6.45
CA TYR A 174 15.62 -4.00 -7.71
C TYR A 174 14.84 -2.85 -8.34
N GLU A 175 15.60 -2.05 -9.08
CA GLU A 175 15.11 -1.00 -9.96
C GLU A 175 14.99 -1.55 -11.37
N LYS A 176 13.95 -1.14 -12.11
CA LYS A 176 13.90 -1.42 -13.54
C LYS A 176 14.63 -0.31 -14.29
N ARG A 177 15.77 -0.62 -14.92
CA ARG A 177 16.55 0.37 -15.69
C ARG A 177 16.77 -0.02 -17.14
N GLY A 178 16.80 0.99 -18.00
CA GLY A 178 17.07 0.84 -19.42
C GLY A 178 18.53 0.48 -19.72
N ARG A 179 18.83 0.27 -21.00
CA ARG A 179 20.22 0.04 -21.45
C ARG A 179 21.11 1.27 -21.26
N ASP A 180 20.50 2.44 -21.18
CA ASP A 180 21.09 3.73 -20.83
C ASP A 180 21.33 3.91 -19.33
N GLY A 181 20.81 3.01 -18.48
CA GLY A 181 20.92 3.09 -17.03
C GLY A 181 19.84 3.94 -16.37
N GLU A 182 18.94 4.56 -17.15
CA GLU A 182 17.85 5.38 -16.62
C GLU A 182 16.72 4.52 -16.05
N LEU A 183 16.01 5.04 -15.06
CA LEU A 183 14.83 4.37 -14.50
C LEU A 183 13.74 4.24 -15.57
N GLN A 184 13.13 3.05 -15.65
CA GLN A 184 11.98 2.78 -16.50
C GLN A 184 10.65 3.07 -15.81
N THR A 185 10.69 3.36 -14.51
CA THR A 185 9.57 3.85 -13.71
C THR A 185 9.82 5.30 -13.31
N PRO A 186 8.77 6.13 -13.14
CA PRO A 186 8.94 7.44 -12.52
C PRO A 186 9.67 7.31 -11.18
N ALA A 187 10.62 8.20 -10.90
CA ALA A 187 11.33 8.17 -9.63
C ALA A 187 10.37 8.50 -8.47
N PRO A 188 10.46 7.80 -7.32
CA PRO A 188 9.69 8.17 -6.15
C PRO A 188 10.15 9.52 -5.59
N LEU A 189 9.25 10.27 -4.96
CA LEU A 189 9.66 11.48 -4.25
C LEU A 189 10.53 11.09 -3.04
N PRO A 190 11.64 11.80 -2.79
CA PRO A 190 12.48 11.51 -1.64
C PRO A 190 11.73 11.83 -0.34
N SER A 191 12.05 11.11 0.74
CA SER A 191 11.27 11.19 1.98
C SER A 191 11.18 12.59 2.60
N TYR A 192 12.19 13.45 2.39
CA TYR A 192 12.18 14.82 2.90
C TYR A 192 11.16 15.75 2.18
N GLU A 193 10.71 15.38 0.98
CA GLU A 193 9.69 16.11 0.20
C GLU A 193 8.27 15.62 0.47
N VAL A 194 8.14 14.53 1.23
CA VAL A 194 6.87 13.86 1.51
C VAL A 194 6.45 14.13 2.95
N ALA A 195 5.20 14.55 3.14
CA ALA A 195 4.55 14.60 4.45
C ALA A 195 3.42 13.56 4.49
N MET A 196 3.39 12.72 5.54
CA MET A 196 2.29 11.79 5.80
C MET A 196 1.36 12.40 6.85
N ASN A 197 0.11 12.66 6.48
CA ASN A 197 -0.90 13.22 7.36
C ASN A 197 -1.90 12.13 7.78
N TYR A 198 -2.00 11.89 9.09
CA TYR A 198 -2.93 10.90 9.63
C TYR A 198 -4.35 11.49 9.70
N LEU A 199 -5.32 10.77 9.14
CA LEU A 199 -6.75 11.11 9.22
C LEU A 199 -7.47 10.18 10.20
N PRO A 200 -7.69 10.60 11.46
CA PRO A 200 -8.50 9.83 12.39
C PRO A 200 -9.97 9.80 11.93
N GLY A 201 -10.65 8.66 12.08
CA GLY A 201 -12.11 8.57 11.92
C GLY A 201 -12.63 8.35 10.49
N GLN A 202 -11.79 8.38 9.44
CA GLN A 202 -12.19 7.88 8.12
C GLN A 202 -12.08 6.35 8.05
N SER A 203 -12.79 5.67 8.95
CA SER A 203 -13.16 4.29 8.67
C SER A 203 -14.26 4.38 7.62
N LEU A 204 -13.95 4.07 6.36
CA LEU A 204 -14.96 3.85 5.31
C LEU A 204 -15.81 2.61 5.69
N MET A 205 -16.58 2.72 6.76
CA MET A 205 -17.67 1.81 7.05
C MET A 205 -18.71 2.01 5.95
N PRO A 206 -19.30 0.94 5.39
CA PRO A 206 -20.49 1.11 4.55
C PRO A 206 -21.54 1.86 5.38
N ALA A 207 -22.19 2.84 4.77
CA ALA A 207 -23.30 3.58 5.37
C ALA A 207 -24.44 2.59 5.70
N GLN A 208 -24.40 2.00 6.89
CA GLN A 208 -25.42 1.05 7.36
C GLN A 208 -26.66 1.73 7.96
N PHE A 209 -26.78 3.05 7.76
CA PHE A 209 -28.00 3.78 8.08
C PHE A 209 -28.56 4.41 6.82
N ALA A 210 -28.94 3.56 5.87
CA ALA A 210 -30.03 3.91 4.96
C ALA A 210 -31.29 4.06 5.81
N SER A 211 -31.50 5.30 6.25
CA SER A 211 -32.75 5.93 6.64
C SER A 211 -33.93 4.97 6.83
N LEU A 212 -34.31 4.77 8.10
CA LEU A 212 -35.66 4.40 8.50
C LEU A 212 -36.63 5.42 7.89
N VAL A 213 -37.10 5.18 6.67
CA VAL A 213 -38.24 5.89 6.12
C VAL A 213 -39.46 5.28 6.82
N PRO A 214 -40.19 6.01 7.68
CA PRO A 214 -41.44 5.50 8.19
C PRO A 214 -42.37 5.30 6.99
N THR A 215 -42.88 4.08 6.81
CA THR A 215 -43.95 3.79 5.86
C THR A 215 -45.14 4.65 6.25
N THR A 216 -45.44 5.68 5.45
CA THR A 216 -46.65 6.47 5.60
C THR A 216 -47.84 5.54 5.36
N VAL A 217 -48.48 5.09 6.44
CA VAL A 217 -49.78 4.43 6.37
C VAL A 217 -50.78 5.47 5.87
N PRO A 218 -51.49 5.25 4.75
CA PRO A 218 -52.50 6.19 4.30
C PRO A 218 -53.63 6.23 5.34
N VAL A 219 -53.83 7.39 5.95
CA VAL A 219 -54.95 7.66 6.85
C VAL A 219 -56.25 7.60 6.04
N PRO A 220 -57.25 6.77 6.41
CA PRO A 220 -58.55 6.78 5.76
C PRO A 220 -59.24 8.12 6.00
N ILE A 221 -59.66 8.79 4.93
CA ILE A 221 -60.45 10.02 5.02
C ILE A 221 -61.87 9.64 5.47
N PRO A 222 -62.38 10.12 6.62
CA PRO A 222 -63.75 9.87 7.02
C PRO A 222 -64.72 10.70 6.17
N MET A 223 -65.81 10.05 5.71
CA MET A 223 -66.92 10.73 5.03
C MET A 223 -67.62 11.73 5.99
N PRO A 224 -68.13 12.86 5.48
CA PRO A 224 -68.84 13.83 6.32
C PRO A 224 -70.25 13.32 6.67
N GLY A 225 -70.46 13.04 7.96
CA GLY A 225 -71.79 12.88 8.56
C GLY A 225 -72.39 14.24 8.97
N PRO A 226 -73.73 14.36 9.07
CA PRO A 226 -74.38 15.62 9.38
C PRO A 226 -74.28 16.00 10.86
N VAL A 227 -74.22 17.32 11.06
CA VAL A 227 -74.17 18.09 12.30
C VAL A 227 -75.21 17.71 13.36
N ALA A 228 -74.78 17.66 14.64
CA ALA A 228 -75.62 17.96 15.81
C ALA A 228 -74.78 18.27 17.09
N THR A 229 -74.92 19.52 17.55
CA THR A 229 -75.28 19.96 18.92
C THR A 229 -74.45 19.58 20.16
N LEU A 230 -73.78 20.61 20.71
CA LEU A 230 -73.64 21.07 22.11
C LEU A 230 -73.70 20.10 23.32
N GLY A 231 -72.69 20.23 24.20
CA GLY A 231 -72.70 19.91 25.65
C GLY A 231 -71.26 19.84 26.20
N THR A 232 -70.73 20.87 26.87
CA THR A 232 -70.66 21.09 28.34
C THR A 232 -69.69 20.15 29.10
N GLU A 233 -68.51 20.70 29.47
CA GLU A 233 -67.67 20.57 30.71
C GLU A 233 -67.50 19.22 31.49
N PRO A 234 -66.59 19.10 32.51
CA PRO A 234 -65.17 19.48 32.63
C PRO A 234 -64.26 18.39 33.30
N ALA A 235 -62.94 18.65 33.28
CA ALA A 235 -61.87 18.34 34.26
C ALA A 235 -61.76 16.98 35.00
N VAL A 236 -60.57 16.33 34.96
CA VAL A 236 -59.89 15.73 36.13
C VAL A 236 -58.33 15.69 35.97
N MET A 237 -57.67 16.01 37.10
CA MET A 237 -56.27 15.91 37.59
C MET A 237 -55.45 14.65 37.18
N ALA A 238 -54.12 14.48 37.32
CA ALA A 238 -52.99 15.14 38.01
C ALA A 238 -51.64 14.52 37.52
N PRO A 239 -50.46 15.04 37.95
CA PRO A 239 -49.11 14.59 37.55
C PRO A 239 -48.40 13.74 38.63
N THR A 240 -47.35 12.99 38.25
CA THR A 240 -46.30 12.54 39.20
C THR A 240 -44.95 12.30 38.53
N ASP A 241 -43.93 12.97 39.06
CA ASP A 241 -42.49 12.78 38.90
C ASP A 241 -42.01 11.37 39.28
N ALA A 242 -40.93 10.92 38.63
CA ALA A 242 -39.93 10.06 39.27
C ALA A 242 -38.56 10.24 38.60
N ALA A 243 -37.65 10.85 39.35
CA ALA A 243 -36.25 11.04 39.04
C ALA A 243 -35.44 9.73 39.15
N VAL A 244 -34.41 9.61 38.31
CA VAL A 244 -33.43 8.51 38.32
C VAL A 244 -32.09 9.04 38.88
N PRO A 245 -31.42 8.35 39.83
CA PRO A 245 -30.12 8.78 40.32
C PRO A 245 -28.99 8.28 39.41
N THR A 246 -28.01 9.15 39.17
CA THR A 246 -26.75 8.87 38.48
C THR A 246 -25.68 8.61 39.55
N THR A 247 -24.99 7.47 39.47
CA THR A 247 -23.84 7.15 40.33
C THR A 247 -22.57 7.27 39.51
N GLU A 248 -21.77 8.30 39.80
CA GLU A 248 -20.39 8.46 39.30
C GLU A 248 -19.44 7.52 40.05
N ALA A 249 -18.61 6.79 39.31
CA ALA A 249 -17.49 6.02 39.84
C ALA A 249 -16.19 6.82 39.68
N VAL A 250 -15.57 7.18 40.82
CA VAL A 250 -14.28 7.86 40.88
C VAL A 250 -13.16 6.83 40.80
N ILE A 251 -12.27 6.95 39.81
CA ILE A 251 -11.05 6.15 39.66
C ILE A 251 -9.87 6.96 40.22
N PRO A 252 -9.05 6.42 41.14
CA PRO A 252 -7.87 7.14 41.64
C PRO A 252 -6.74 7.13 40.61
N VAL A 253 -6.17 8.32 40.35
CA VAL A 253 -5.00 8.55 39.50
C VAL A 253 -3.73 8.13 40.23
N ALA A 254 -2.95 7.23 39.63
CA ALA A 254 -1.63 6.83 40.12
C ALA A 254 -0.56 7.88 39.71
N ILE A 255 0.20 8.35 40.69
CA ILE A 255 1.31 9.30 40.50
C ILE A 255 2.58 8.52 40.10
N PRO A 256 3.27 8.87 39.01
CA PRO A 256 4.50 8.19 38.61
C PRO A 256 5.68 8.61 39.50
N THR A 257 6.48 7.63 39.94
CA THR A 257 7.74 7.84 40.67
C THR A 257 8.88 8.22 39.71
N PRO A 258 9.85 9.06 40.16
CA PRO A 258 10.97 9.47 39.32
C PRO A 258 11.98 8.33 39.07
N ARG A 259 12.47 8.26 37.83
CA ARG A 259 13.49 7.32 37.35
C ARG A 259 14.87 7.67 37.95
N PRO A 260 15.64 6.69 38.46
CA PRO A 260 16.99 6.97 38.96
C PRO A 260 17.95 7.34 37.82
N ALA A 261 18.85 8.29 38.11
CA ALA A 261 19.87 8.76 37.19
C ALA A 261 20.89 7.65 36.87
N PHE A 262 21.19 7.47 35.58
CA PHE A 262 22.30 6.63 35.12
C PHE A 262 23.61 7.32 35.51
N ASN A 263 24.41 6.67 36.36
CA ASN A 263 25.81 7.04 36.56
C ASN A 263 26.65 6.50 35.39
N ASP A 264 27.47 7.38 34.83
CA ASP A 264 28.49 7.06 33.84
C ASP A 264 29.52 6.08 34.40
N ALA A 265 29.38 4.79 34.07
CA ALA A 265 30.47 3.82 34.20
C ALA A 265 31.34 3.88 32.94
N VAL A 266 32.30 4.79 33.02
CA VAL A 266 33.44 4.95 32.11
C VAL A 266 34.19 3.63 31.91
N LEU A 267 34.37 3.31 30.64
CA LEU A 267 35.47 2.55 30.03
C LEU A 267 36.71 2.31 30.92
N ARG A 268 37.04 1.03 31.16
CA ARG A 268 38.42 0.59 31.25
C ARG A 268 38.60 -0.72 30.50
N GLY A 269 39.20 -0.61 29.32
CA GLY A 269 39.82 -1.75 28.66
C GLY A 269 41.00 -2.27 29.49
N SER A 270 41.24 -3.57 29.41
CA SER A 270 42.52 -4.16 29.79
C SER A 270 43.00 -5.05 28.66
N LEU A 271 44.09 -4.61 28.06
CA LEU A 271 45.00 -5.40 27.26
C LEU A 271 45.71 -6.45 28.14
N ALA A 272 46.03 -7.57 27.49
CA ALA A 272 47.19 -8.44 27.69
C ALA A 272 47.21 -9.44 28.87
N HIS A 273 47.32 -10.74 28.55
CA HIS A 273 48.52 -11.61 28.71
C HIS A 273 48.10 -13.09 28.62
N GLY A 274 48.88 -13.92 27.90
CA GLY A 274 48.84 -15.40 27.97
C GLY A 274 48.70 -16.09 26.62
#